data_AF-B4DEY2-F1
#
_entry.id   AF-B4DEY2-F1
#
_cell.length_a   1.000
_cell.length_b   1.000
_cell.length_c   1.000
_cell.angle_alpha   90.00
_cell.angle_beta   90.00
_cell.angle_gamma   90.00
#
_symmetry.space_group_name_H-M   'P 1'
#
loop_
_entity.id
_entity.type
_entity.pdbx_description
1 polymer ?
#
loop_
_entity_poly.entity_id
_entity_poly.type
_entity_poly.pdbx_seq_one_letter_code
_entity_poly.pdbx_strand_id
1 'polypeptide(L)'
;MMFTSTINLLQTLCLSAGVHAEIMQSEATKTLCGLLQMLVESGMTDKTSSPNRLVYREQHRSWCTLGFVQSIALTLQVCGALSSLQWITLLMKVVEGHAPFTATSLQRQILAVHLLQAVLPSWDKTERARDMKCLVEKLFDFLGSLLTMCSSDVPLLRGEWPSPFPVPW
;
A
#
# COMPACT_ATOMS: atom_id res chain seq x y z
N MET A 1 -0.04 25.38 -13.29
CA MET A 1 1.43 25.40 -13.15
C MET A 1 1.90 25.36 -11.69
N MET A 2 1.44 26.23 -10.78
CA MET A 2 1.87 26.20 -9.36
C MET A 2 1.64 24.85 -8.66
N PHE A 3 0.50 24.20 -8.89
CA PHE A 3 0.16 22.92 -8.24
C PHE A 3 1.18 21.80 -8.55
N THR A 4 1.58 21.65 -9.82
CA THR A 4 2.57 20.66 -10.26
C THR A 4 3.95 20.94 -9.68
N SER A 5 4.38 22.21 -9.63
CA SER A 5 5.67 22.58 -9.04
C SER A 5 5.73 22.27 -7.54
N THR A 6 4.65 22.52 -6.80
CA THR A 6 4.58 22.17 -5.38
C THR A 6 4.65 20.66 -5.16
N ILE A 7 3.93 19.87 -5.97
CA ILE A 7 3.99 18.41 -5.89
C ILE A 7 5.39 17.89 -6.17
N ASN A 8 6.03 18.37 -7.24
CA ASN A 8 7.40 17.97 -7.59
C ASN A 8 8.40 18.32 -6.47
N LEU A 9 8.21 19.48 -5.84
CA LEU A 9 9.02 19.89 -4.70
C LEU A 9 8.81 18.97 -3.49
N LEU A 10 7.57 18.64 -3.15
CA LEU A 10 7.24 17.69 -2.07
C LEU A 10 7.82 16.30 -2.35
N GLN A 11 7.64 15.78 -3.56
CA GLN A 11 8.22 14.49 -3.97
C GLN A 11 9.74 14.50 -3.86
N THR A 12 10.40 15.54 -4.39
CA THR A 12 11.86 15.66 -4.35
C THR A 12 12.36 15.75 -2.90
N LEU A 13 11.67 16.50 -2.04
CA LEU A 13 11.99 16.62 -0.63
C LEU A 13 11.81 15.30 0.13
N CYS A 14 10.73 14.56 -0.13
CA CYS A 14 10.52 13.25 0.48
C CYS A 14 11.54 12.21 -0.01
N LEU A 15 11.88 12.22 -1.30
CA LEU A 15 12.91 11.34 -1.87
C LEU A 15 14.30 11.67 -1.28
N SER A 16 14.66 12.95 -1.21
CA SER A 16 15.94 13.35 -0.62
C SER A 16 16.00 13.03 0.87
N ALA A 17 14.90 13.19 1.61
CA ALA A 17 14.80 12.77 3.01
C ALA A 17 14.93 11.25 3.17
N GLY A 18 14.38 10.46 2.24
CA GLY A 18 14.53 9.00 2.24
C GLY A 18 15.97 8.55 2.00
N VAL A 19 16.64 9.17 1.01
CA VAL A 19 18.05 8.88 0.66
C VAL A 19 19.01 9.29 1.78
N HIS A 20 18.79 10.45 2.39
CA HIS A 20 19.67 11.00 3.43
C HIS A 20 19.16 10.71 4.85
N ALA A 21 18.28 9.73 5.02
CA ALA A 21 17.64 9.50 6.30
C ALA A 21 18.65 9.19 7.42
N GLU A 22 19.75 8.49 7.11
CA GLU A 22 20.77 8.07 8.09
C GLU A 22 21.45 9.24 8.81
N ILE A 23 21.58 10.39 8.14
CA ILE A 23 22.17 11.62 8.70
C ILE A 23 21.11 12.59 9.22
N MET A 24 19.84 12.29 8.99
CA MET A 24 18.72 13.14 9.35
C MET A 24 18.28 12.85 10.78
N GLN A 25 17.76 13.86 11.48
CA GLN A 25 17.22 13.67 12.82
C GLN A 25 16.06 12.66 12.83
N SER A 26 16.11 11.67 13.73
CA SER A 26 15.07 10.66 13.91
C SER A 26 13.67 11.26 14.04
N GLU A 27 13.53 12.36 14.79
CA GLU A 27 12.23 13.03 14.96
C GLU A 27 11.69 13.65 13.67
N ALA A 28 12.57 14.15 12.81
CA ALA A 28 12.19 14.69 11.51
C ALA A 28 11.74 13.56 10.56
N THR A 29 12.44 12.40 10.58
CA THR A 29 12.02 11.22 9.80
C THR A 29 10.66 10.70 10.27
N LYS A 30 10.44 10.62 11.59
CA LYS A 30 9.14 10.23 12.18
C LYS A 30 8.03 11.19 11.79
N THR A 31 8.29 12.50 11.86
CA THR A 31 7.32 13.53 11.47
C THR A 31 6.95 13.39 10.00
N LEU A 32 7.94 13.23 9.11
CA LEU A 32 7.70 13.03 7.69
C LEU A 32 6.87 11.76 7.43
N CYS A 33 7.23 10.63 8.05
CA CYS A 33 6.48 9.38 7.92
C CYS A 33 5.05 9.50 8.47
N GLY A 34 4.84 10.25 9.56
CA GLY A 34 3.52 10.51 10.13
C GLY A 34 2.65 11.39 9.21
N LEU A 35 3.24 12.41 8.58
CA LEU A 35 2.53 13.23 7.59
C LEU A 35 2.12 12.41 6.36
N LEU A 36 3.03 11.59 5.82
CA LEU A 36 2.71 10.68 4.72
C LEU A 36 1.61 9.69 5.09
N GLN A 37 1.62 9.21 6.33
CA GLN A 37 0.58 8.32 6.82
C GLN A 37 -0.80 8.98 6.81
N MET A 38 -0.90 10.22 7.32
CA MET A 38 -2.15 10.96 7.32
C MET A 38 -2.69 11.18 5.90
N LEU A 39 -1.80 11.44 4.93
CA LEU A 39 -2.16 11.57 3.52
C LEU A 39 -2.70 10.25 2.96
N VAL A 40 -1.99 9.14 3.17
CA VAL A 40 -2.41 7.82 2.70
C VAL A 40 -3.72 7.39 3.34
N GLU A 41 -3.85 7.49 4.66
CA GLU A 41 -5.07 7.12 5.38
C GLU A 41 -6.29 7.92 4.92
N SER A 42 -6.13 9.24 4.74
CA SER A 42 -7.19 10.12 4.23
C SER A 42 -7.59 9.76 2.79
N GLY A 43 -6.65 9.29 1.98
CA GLY A 43 -6.91 8.83 0.61
C GLY A 43 -7.63 7.48 0.50
N MET A 44 -7.63 6.69 1.57
CA MET A 44 -8.20 5.33 1.61
C MET A 44 -9.58 5.25 2.28
N THR A 45 -9.98 6.29 3.01
CA THR A 45 -11.20 6.30 3.81
C THR A 45 -12.20 7.29 3.24
N ASP A 46 -13.39 6.83 2.86
CA ASP A 46 -14.40 7.66 2.17
C ASP A 46 -15.44 8.28 3.12
N LYS A 47 -15.28 8.07 4.44
CA LYS A 47 -16.21 8.58 5.44
C LYS A 47 -15.79 9.98 5.91
N THR A 48 -16.78 10.88 5.87
CA THR A 48 -16.84 12.26 6.39
C THR A 48 -16.10 13.36 5.61
N SER A 49 -16.88 14.35 5.17
CA SER A 49 -16.49 15.53 4.41
C SER A 49 -16.01 16.67 5.32
N SER A 50 -14.73 16.71 5.66
CA SER A 50 -14.08 17.93 6.14
C SER A 50 -13.20 18.52 5.03
N PRO A 51 -13.10 19.86 4.90
CA PRO A 51 -12.36 20.50 3.82
C PRO A 51 -10.88 20.09 3.79
N ASN A 52 -10.24 19.88 4.94
CA ASN A 52 -8.86 19.40 5.02
C ASN A 52 -8.69 17.97 4.47
N ARG A 53 -9.69 17.10 4.62
CA ARG A 53 -9.64 15.72 4.12
C ARG A 53 -9.68 15.66 2.59
N LEU A 54 -10.38 16.59 1.95
CA LEU A 54 -10.42 16.70 0.49
C LEU A 54 -9.03 17.01 -0.08
N VAL A 55 -8.30 17.92 0.57
CA VAL A 55 -6.91 18.25 0.20
C VAL A 55 -6.02 17.00 0.33
N TYR A 56 -6.08 16.30 1.46
CA TYR A 56 -5.28 15.08 1.65
C TYR A 56 -5.61 13.97 0.66
N ARG A 57 -6.89 13.82 0.31
CA ARG A 57 -7.33 12.86 -0.71
C ARG A 57 -6.77 13.19 -2.08
N GLU A 58 -6.73 14.46 -2.44
CA GLU A 58 -6.13 14.91 -3.70
C GLU A 58 -4.61 14.70 -3.71
N GLN A 59 -3.93 14.97 -2.60
CA GLN A 59 -2.49 14.72 -2.45
C GLN A 59 -2.16 13.20 -2.57
N HIS A 60 -2.96 12.32 -1.95
CA HIS A 60 -2.81 10.87 -2.11
C HIS A 60 -3.03 10.42 -3.56
N ARG A 61 -4.06 10.94 -4.22
CA ARG A 61 -4.35 10.61 -5.63
C ARG A 61 -3.25 11.12 -6.57
N SER A 62 -2.66 12.27 -6.26
CA SER A 62 -1.72 12.93 -7.14
C SER A 62 -0.28 12.42 -7.01
N TRP A 63 0.19 12.08 -5.81
CA TRP A 63 1.60 11.67 -5.64
C TRP A 63 1.86 10.77 -4.43
N CYS A 64 1.21 11.04 -3.29
CA CYS A 64 1.50 10.35 -2.02
C CYS A 64 0.80 8.98 -1.96
N THR A 65 1.13 8.10 -2.88
CA THR A 65 0.61 6.73 -2.96
C THR A 65 1.46 5.77 -2.10
N LEU A 66 0.93 4.57 -1.79
CA LEU A 66 1.73 3.52 -1.15
C LEU A 66 3.00 3.18 -1.93
N GLY A 67 2.95 3.22 -3.27
CA GLY A 67 4.14 3.01 -4.11
C GLY A 67 5.20 4.11 -3.95
N PHE A 68 4.77 5.36 -3.73
CA PHE A 68 5.69 6.45 -3.41
C PHE A 68 6.30 6.29 -2.00
N VAL A 69 5.50 5.88 -1.02
CA VAL A 69 6.02 5.59 0.33
C VAL A 69 7.03 4.43 0.29
N GLN A 70 6.81 3.44 -0.57
CA GLN A 70 7.78 2.38 -0.80
C GLN A 70 9.09 2.91 -1.42
N SER A 71 9.05 3.90 -2.31
CA SER A 71 10.28 4.44 -2.91
C SER A 71 11.15 5.25 -1.96
N ILE A 72 10.61 5.70 -0.82
CA ILE A 72 11.40 6.37 0.24
C ILE A 72 11.85 5.41 1.36
N ALA A 73 11.28 4.20 1.42
CA ALA A 73 11.60 3.16 2.42
C ALA A 73 12.92 2.43 2.08
N LEU A 74 13.99 3.19 1.90
CA LEU A 74 15.30 2.71 1.47
C LEU A 74 16.25 2.38 2.64
N THR A 75 16.05 3.04 3.78
CA THR A 75 16.95 3.01 4.93
C THR A 75 16.25 2.46 6.16
N LEU A 76 17.02 1.85 7.07
CA LEU A 76 16.48 1.26 8.29
C LEU A 76 15.79 2.32 9.19
N GLN A 77 16.23 3.57 9.15
CA GLN A 77 15.63 4.67 9.89
C GLN A 77 14.23 5.03 9.38
N VAL A 78 14.03 5.08 8.07
CA VAL A 78 12.69 5.28 7.47
C VAL A 78 11.82 4.07 7.73
N CYS A 79 12.33 2.85 7.53
CA CYS A 79 11.59 1.63 7.83
C CYS A 79 11.18 1.55 9.30
N GLY A 80 12.05 1.96 10.23
CA GLY A 80 11.75 2.09 11.64
C GLY A 80 10.63 3.10 11.91
N ALA A 81 10.64 4.27 11.26
CA ALA A 81 9.56 5.24 11.36
C ALA A 81 8.23 4.75 10.75
N LEU A 82 8.30 4.01 9.65
CA LEU A 82 7.16 3.34 9.00
C LEU A 82 6.69 2.09 9.75
N SER A 83 7.42 1.63 10.78
CA SER A 83 7.01 0.54 11.67
C SER A 83 6.20 1.02 12.88
N SER A 84 5.74 2.28 12.88
CA SER A 84 4.86 2.79 13.93
C SER A 84 3.55 1.98 13.98
N LEU A 85 2.94 1.89 15.17
CA LEU A 85 1.68 1.16 15.35
C LEU A 85 0.58 1.63 14.38
N GLN A 86 0.57 2.92 14.07
CA GLN A 86 -0.43 3.51 13.20
C GLN A 86 -0.23 3.07 11.74
N TRP A 87 1.02 3.02 11.25
CA TRP A 87 1.35 2.47 9.93
C TRP A 87 1.03 0.98 9.83
N ILE A 88 1.40 0.19 10.84
CA ILE A 88 1.09 -1.25 10.87
C ILE A 88 -0.43 -1.45 10.80
N THR A 89 -1.19 -0.71 11.63
CA THR A 89 -2.66 -0.77 11.63
C THR A 89 -3.24 -0.39 10.27
N LEU A 90 -2.71 0.65 9.62
CA LEU A 90 -3.13 1.07 8.29
C LEU A 90 -2.86 -0.03 7.26
N LEU A 91 -1.64 -0.55 7.18
CA LEU A 91 -1.24 -1.61 6.25
C LEU A 91 -2.05 -2.88 6.45
N MET A 92 -2.28 -3.26 7.70
CA MET A 92 -3.10 -4.42 8.04
C MET A 92 -4.58 -4.25 7.64
N LYS A 93 -5.12 -3.02 7.66
CA LYS A 93 -6.45 -2.72 7.10
C LYS A 93 -6.44 -2.77 5.58
N VAL A 94 -5.36 -2.32 4.93
CA VAL A 94 -5.23 -2.40 3.46
C VAL A 94 -5.20 -3.84 2.99
N VAL A 95 -4.39 -4.69 3.64
CA VAL A 95 -4.23 -6.11 3.31
C VAL A 95 -5.53 -6.88 3.50
N GLU A 96 -6.24 -6.66 4.61
CA GLU A 96 -7.55 -7.27 4.86
C GLU A 96 -8.54 -6.98 3.73
N GLY A 97 -8.51 -5.75 3.20
CA GLY A 97 -9.36 -5.34 2.09
C GLY A 97 -10.84 -5.28 2.46
N HIS A 98 -11.64 -4.70 1.56
CA HIS A 98 -13.10 -4.76 1.63
C HIS A 98 -13.61 -5.37 0.33
N ALA A 99 -14.60 -6.27 0.42
CA ALA A 99 -15.32 -6.76 -0.74
C ALA A 99 -16.12 -5.61 -1.39
N PRO A 100 -16.21 -5.53 -2.74
CA PRO A 100 -15.73 -6.50 -3.73
C PRO A 100 -14.24 -6.34 -4.10
N PHE A 101 -13.61 -7.46 -4.39
CA PHE A 101 -12.22 -7.52 -4.86
C PHE A 101 -12.15 -6.99 -6.30
N THR A 102 -11.40 -5.90 -6.50
CA THR A 102 -11.21 -5.25 -7.79
C THR A 102 -9.72 -5.20 -8.14
N ALA A 103 -9.36 -5.03 -9.40
CA ALA A 103 -7.95 -4.91 -9.80
C ALA A 103 -7.22 -3.76 -9.05
N THR A 104 -7.94 -2.67 -8.75
CA THR A 104 -7.39 -1.53 -8.01
C THR A 104 -7.24 -1.82 -6.51
N SER A 105 -8.13 -2.62 -5.90
CA SER A 105 -7.94 -3.07 -4.51
C SER A 105 -6.80 -4.07 -4.40
N LEU A 106 -6.66 -4.97 -5.37
CA LEU A 106 -5.55 -5.93 -5.44
C LEU A 106 -4.19 -5.22 -5.55
N GLN A 107 -4.07 -4.24 -6.45
CA GLN A 107 -2.84 -3.47 -6.59
C GLN A 107 -2.46 -2.78 -5.28
N ARG A 108 -3.44 -2.21 -4.55
CA ARG A 108 -3.20 -1.59 -3.24
C ARG A 108 -2.77 -2.61 -2.19
N GLN A 109 -3.39 -3.78 -2.15
CA GLN A 109 -3.02 -4.87 -1.26
C GLN A 109 -1.59 -5.35 -1.52
N ILE A 110 -1.20 -5.56 -2.78
CA ILE A 110 0.17 -5.95 -3.17
C ILE A 110 1.18 -4.90 -2.70
N LEU A 111 0.91 -3.62 -2.94
CA LEU A 111 1.80 -2.53 -2.50
C LEU A 111 1.91 -2.46 -0.97
N ALA A 112 0.82 -2.70 -0.24
CA ALA A 112 0.85 -2.76 1.21
C ALA A 112 1.71 -3.94 1.71
N VAL A 113 1.62 -5.11 1.06
CA VAL A 113 2.48 -6.27 1.36
C VAL A 113 3.95 -5.98 1.08
N HIS A 114 4.28 -5.32 -0.04
CA HIS A 114 5.66 -4.94 -0.32
C HIS A 114 6.22 -3.94 0.70
N LEU A 115 5.40 -2.96 1.14
CA LEU A 115 5.83 -2.05 2.18
C LEU A 115 6.02 -2.77 3.52
N LEU A 116 5.13 -3.70 3.86
CA LEU A 116 5.28 -4.57 5.03
C LEU A 116 6.61 -5.34 4.96
N GLN A 117 6.92 -5.96 3.82
CA GLN A 117 8.20 -6.65 3.61
C GLN A 117 9.41 -5.74 3.83
N ALA A 118 9.35 -4.47 3.44
CA ALA A 118 10.42 -3.50 3.66
C ALA A 118 10.60 -3.09 5.13
N VAL A 119 9.52 -3.05 5.92
CA VAL A 119 9.57 -2.67 7.35
C VAL A 119 9.77 -3.85 8.29
N LEU A 120 9.45 -5.08 7.88
CA LEU A 120 9.62 -6.28 8.71
C LEU A 120 11.03 -6.46 9.29
N PRO A 121 12.14 -6.19 8.55
CA PRO A 121 13.48 -6.28 9.10
C PRO A 121 13.76 -5.31 10.26
N SER A 122 13.00 -4.21 10.38
CA SER A 122 13.13 -3.26 11.48
C SER A 122 12.32 -3.64 12.71
N TRP A 123 11.51 -4.71 12.66
CA TRP A 123 10.68 -5.12 13.79
C TRP A 123 11.52 -5.93 14.79
N ASP A 124 11.40 -5.57 16.07
CA ASP A 124 11.98 -6.39 17.14
C ASP A 124 11.21 -7.71 17.26
N LYS A 125 11.94 -8.83 17.23
CA LYS A 125 11.37 -10.20 17.23
C LYS A 125 10.62 -10.52 18.53
N THR A 126 10.95 -9.86 19.63
CA THR A 126 10.37 -10.13 20.95
C THR A 126 9.19 -9.21 21.25
N GLU A 127 9.28 -7.93 20.88
CA GLU A 127 8.27 -6.93 21.18
C GLU A 127 7.06 -7.01 20.22
N ARG A 128 7.29 -7.44 18.97
CA ARG A 128 6.28 -7.41 17.89
C ARG A 128 5.79 -8.80 17.43
N ALA A 129 5.97 -9.83 18.25
CA ALA A 129 5.54 -11.19 17.92
C ALA A 129 4.03 -11.32 17.62
N ARG A 130 3.18 -10.54 18.32
CA ARG A 130 1.72 -10.52 18.08
C ARG A 130 1.36 -9.91 16.73
N ASP A 131 1.98 -8.78 16.38
CA ASP A 131 1.75 -8.10 15.11
C ASP A 131 2.21 -8.99 13.93
N MET A 132 3.34 -9.68 14.11
CA MET A 132 3.85 -10.66 13.14
C MET A 132 2.88 -11.82 12.94
N LYS A 133 2.34 -12.40 14.02
CA LYS A 133 1.35 -13.47 13.95
C LYS A 133 0.10 -13.01 13.18
N CYS A 134 -0.44 -11.84 13.54
CA CYS A 134 -1.62 -11.27 12.88
C CYS A 134 -1.34 -11.01 11.39
N LEU A 135 -0.15 -10.51 11.03
CA LEU A 135 0.25 -10.31 9.64
C LEU A 135 0.22 -11.62 8.85
N VAL A 136 0.81 -12.68 9.39
CA VAL A 136 0.84 -13.99 8.74
C VAL A 136 -0.58 -14.53 8.51
N GLU A 137 -1.47 -14.44 9.51
CA GLU A 137 -2.88 -14.82 9.37
C GLU A 137 -3.55 -14.07 8.22
N LYS A 138 -3.42 -12.73 8.18
CA LYS A 138 -4.00 -11.92 7.10
C LYS A 138 -3.42 -12.21 5.71
N LEU A 139 -2.13 -12.57 5.63
CA LEU A 139 -1.50 -12.96 4.36
C LEU A 139 -2.08 -14.28 3.83
N PHE A 140 -2.32 -15.25 4.70
CA PHE A 140 -2.97 -16.50 4.32
C PHE A 140 -4.43 -16.27 3.90
N ASP A 141 -5.18 -15.45 4.62
CA ASP A 141 -6.55 -15.08 4.26
C ASP A 141 -6.62 -14.37 2.90
N PHE A 142 -5.69 -13.44 2.66
CA PHE A 142 -5.54 -12.74 1.39
C PHE A 142 -5.22 -13.71 0.25
N LEU A 143 -4.25 -14.61 0.45
CA LEU A 143 -3.87 -15.60 -0.56
C LEU A 143 -5.00 -16.60 -0.83
N GLY A 144 -5.73 -17.03 0.20
CA GLY A 144 -6.90 -17.90 0.07
C GLY A 144 -8.03 -17.22 -0.71
N SER A 145 -8.31 -15.95 -0.41
CA SER A 145 -9.30 -15.13 -1.14
C SER A 145 -8.92 -14.95 -2.61
N LEU A 146 -7.63 -14.72 -2.89
CA LEU A 146 -7.09 -14.65 -4.26
C LEU A 146 -7.30 -15.96 -5.03
N LEU A 147 -6.90 -17.09 -4.44
CA LEU A 147 -6.98 -18.41 -5.08
C LEU A 147 -8.44 -18.80 -5.39
N THR A 148 -9.36 -18.53 -4.46
CA THR A 148 -10.79 -18.81 -4.64
C THR A 148 -11.42 -17.94 -5.73
N MET A 149 -11.04 -16.66 -5.84
CA MET A 149 -11.52 -15.80 -6.92
C MET A 149 -10.97 -16.20 -8.29
N CYS A 150 -9.68 -16.48 -8.42
CA CYS A 150 -9.10 -16.93 -9.68
C CYS A 150 -9.70 -18.28 -10.15
N SER A 151 -10.13 -19.14 -9.22
CA SER A 151 -10.83 -20.39 -9.58
C SER A 151 -12.22 -20.15 -10.17
N SER A 152 -12.85 -19.02 -9.84
CA SER A 152 -14.18 -18.63 -10.33
C SER A 152 -14.15 -18.04 -11.74
N ASP A 153 -12.98 -17.57 -12.21
CA ASP A 153 -12.78 -17.07 -13.59
C ASP A 153 -12.47 -18.19 -14.62
N VAL A 154 -12.37 -19.44 -14.18
CA VAL A 154 -12.12 -20.61 -15.05
C VAL A 154 -13.25 -20.91 -16.07
N PRO A 155 -14.53 -20.49 -15.94
CA PRO A 155 -15.52 -20.74 -16.99
C PRO A 155 -15.26 -19.95 -18.29
N LEU A 156 -14.52 -18.82 -18.23
CA LEU A 156 -14.32 -17.96 -19.41
C LEU A 156 -13.23 -18.44 -20.38
N LEU A 157 -12.44 -19.45 -20.03
CA LEU A 157 -11.43 -20.04 -20.92
C LEU A 157 -11.85 -21.39 -21.52
N ARG A 158 -13.05 -21.90 -21.19
CA ARG A 158 -13.54 -23.22 -21.65
C ARG A 158 -14.89 -23.16 -22.37
N GLY A 159 -15.22 -22.05 -23.03
CA GLY A 159 -16.41 -21.93 -23.87
C GLY A 159 -16.12 -21.16 -25.15
N GLU A 160 -16.18 -21.87 -26.27
CA GLU A 160 -16.28 -21.32 -27.64
C GLU A 160 -14.98 -20.84 -28.31
N TRP A 161 -14.14 -21.80 -28.69
CA TRP A 161 -13.51 -21.69 -30.02
C TRP A 161 -14.53 -22.20 -31.04
N PRO A 162 -15.07 -21.37 -31.96
CA PRO A 162 -15.80 -21.88 -33.10
C PRO A 162 -14.83 -22.71 -33.95
N SER A 163 -15.00 -24.03 -33.96
CA SER A 163 -14.30 -24.96 -34.83
C SER A 163 -14.44 -24.52 -36.29
N PRO A 164 -13.35 -24.30 -37.05
CA PRO A 164 -13.44 -23.83 -38.44
C PRO A 164 -13.63 -24.95 -39.48
N PHE A 165 -14.10 -26.14 -39.10
CA PHE A 165 -14.25 -27.25 -40.05
C PHE A 165 -15.67 -27.84 -40.03
N PRO A 166 -16.41 -27.77 -41.16
CA PRO A 166 -17.64 -28.53 -41.31
C PRO A 166 -17.32 -30.02 -41.49
N VAL A 167 -17.91 -30.86 -40.65
CA VAL A 167 -17.93 -32.32 -40.83
C VAL A 167 -18.94 -32.67 -41.93
N PRO A 168 -18.53 -33.41 -42.99
CA PRO A 168 -19.44 -33.87 -44.03
C PRO A 168 -19.81 -35.33 -43.81
N TRP A 169 -21.06 -35.62 -43.42
CA TRP A 169 -21.81 -36.84 -43.78
C TRP A 169 -23.30 -36.54 -43.71
#